data_AF-A0A9N9Q2Y0-F1
#
_entry.id   AF-A0A9N9Q2Y0-F1
#
_cell.length_a   1.000
_cell.length_b   1.000
_cell.length_c   1.000
_cell.angle_alpha   90.00
_cell.angle_beta   90.00
_cell.angle_gamma   90.00
#
_symmetry.space_group_name_H-M   'P 1'
#
loop_
_entity.id
_entity.type
_entity.pdbx_description
1 polymer ?
#
loop_
_entity_poly.entity_id
_entity_poly.type
_entity_poly.pdbx_seq_one_letter_code
_entity_poly.pdbx_strand_id
1 'polypeptide(L)'
;MDPAPNPSEDPIVTLLESYNDFNSAQITVLYEEPSALEFMRYVAINRPFVVRGAANDWEATRTWNVAKLNEVMGGLEVNVAITPKGNADSPTKDPSGTLLFAKPLEEKEEFTSFLTSLTTQELKGHTPGSSIKYAQTQNNNLNSEYTPLSTHVPASIPFSRLALQNQPDAVNLWIGNSHSVTALHKDPYENIYVQILGAKHFVLLPPIMYPCIREKELKSASYVRDSEGGLRIELDGEGNEMVPFATWDPDEGGGREGHDMEFGGSFYPLVNLVRNLTLAKEKENKTTADSSE
;
A
#
# COMPACT_ATOMS: atom_id res chain seq x y z
N MET A 1 23.98 4.52 46.18
CA MET A 1 24.81 4.85 45.00
C MET A 1 24.15 4.14 43.85
N ASP A 2 23.46 4.87 43.00
CA ASP A 2 22.99 4.30 41.74
C ASP A 2 24.22 3.86 40.93
N PRO A 3 24.21 2.66 40.34
CA PRO A 3 25.32 2.23 39.50
C PRO A 3 25.49 3.24 38.35
N ALA A 4 26.75 3.59 38.06
CA ALA A 4 27.06 4.44 36.92
C ALA A 4 26.49 3.81 35.64
N PRO A 5 25.87 4.59 34.73
CA PRO A 5 25.29 4.05 33.51
C PRO A 5 26.37 3.31 32.72
N ASN A 6 26.01 2.13 32.22
CA ASN A 6 26.90 1.26 31.45
C ASN A 6 27.27 2.01 30.15
N PRO A 7 28.54 2.35 29.90
CA PRO A 7 28.94 3.18 28.76
C PRO A 7 28.85 2.46 27.39
N SER A 8 28.18 1.31 27.31
CA SER A 8 28.16 0.43 26.14
C SER A 8 26.79 0.23 25.49
N GLU A 9 25.72 0.85 25.97
CA GLU A 9 24.39 0.75 25.35
C GLU A 9 24.22 1.88 24.34
N ASP A 10 23.90 1.52 23.09
CA ASP A 10 23.65 2.47 22.01
C ASP A 10 22.38 3.29 22.37
N PRO A 11 22.48 4.63 22.50
CA PRO A 11 21.36 5.46 22.92
C PRO A 11 20.16 5.38 21.96
N ILE A 12 20.38 5.08 20.67
CA ILE A 12 19.31 4.86 19.71
C ILE A 12 18.59 3.55 20.04
N VAL A 13 19.33 2.48 20.32
CA VAL A 13 18.76 1.18 20.70
C VAL A 13 17.94 1.32 21.98
N THR A 14 18.50 1.93 23.03
CA THR A 14 17.79 2.17 24.30
C THR A 14 16.51 2.98 24.09
N LEU A 15 16.53 3.99 23.22
CA LEU A 15 15.35 4.80 22.88
C LEU A 15 14.27 3.96 22.18
N LEU A 16 14.66 3.12 21.22
CA LEU A 16 13.73 2.26 20.49
C LEU A 16 13.09 1.19 21.40
N GLU A 17 13.90 0.57 22.25
CA GLU A 17 13.43 -0.41 23.25
C GLU A 17 12.47 0.24 24.23
N SER A 18 12.87 1.37 24.83
CA SER A 18 12.01 2.12 25.75
C SER A 18 10.69 2.53 25.10
N TYR A 19 10.73 3.01 23.84
CA TYR A 19 9.52 3.38 23.12
C TYR A 19 8.58 2.17 22.97
N ASN A 20 9.10 1.01 22.57
CA ASN A 20 8.30 -0.21 22.40
C ASN A 20 7.76 -0.75 23.72
N ASP A 21 8.48 -0.61 24.83
CA ASP A 21 8.02 -1.03 26.15
C ASP A 21 6.82 -0.20 26.64
N PHE A 22 6.82 1.10 26.35
CA PHE A 22 5.73 2.00 26.75
C PHE A 22 4.58 2.07 25.76
N ASN A 23 4.74 1.54 24.55
CA ASN A 23 3.77 1.73 23.48
C ASN A 23 3.37 0.43 22.80
N SER A 24 2.07 0.16 22.80
CA SER A 24 1.52 -0.99 22.08
C SER A 24 1.72 -0.88 20.57
N ALA A 25 2.07 -2.01 19.95
CA ALA A 25 2.06 -2.19 18.50
C ALA A 25 0.64 -2.49 17.95
N GLN A 26 -0.36 -2.64 18.81
CA GLN A 26 -1.74 -2.90 18.39
C GLN A 26 -2.40 -1.63 17.85
N ILE A 27 -3.00 -1.74 16.67
CA ILE A 27 -3.79 -0.67 16.07
C ILE A 27 -5.15 -0.60 16.78
N THR A 28 -5.52 0.58 17.25
CA THR A 28 -6.83 0.80 17.87
C THR A 28 -7.93 0.65 16.84
N VAL A 29 -9.00 -0.07 17.18
CA VAL A 29 -10.17 -0.27 16.33
C VAL A 29 -11.39 0.38 16.98
N LEU A 30 -11.95 1.38 16.30
CA LEU A 30 -13.20 2.04 16.62
C LEU A 30 -14.33 1.39 15.80
N TYR A 31 -15.54 1.38 16.36
CA TYR A 31 -16.74 0.86 15.69
C TYR A 31 -17.74 1.96 15.33
N GLU A 32 -17.39 3.20 15.65
CA GLU A 32 -18.14 4.42 15.36
C GLU A 32 -17.14 5.51 14.99
N GLU A 33 -17.58 6.51 14.22
CA GLU A 33 -16.74 7.65 13.88
C GLU A 33 -16.34 8.43 15.13
N PRO A 34 -15.05 8.80 15.29
CA PRO A 34 -14.64 9.64 16.41
C PRO A 34 -15.22 11.05 16.25
N SER A 35 -15.45 11.73 17.37
CA SER A 35 -15.61 13.18 17.35
C SER A 35 -14.32 13.87 16.89
N ALA A 36 -14.42 15.13 16.46
CA ALA A 36 -13.25 15.93 16.08
C ALA A 36 -12.20 16.01 17.20
N LEU A 37 -12.62 16.08 18.46
CA LEU A 37 -11.70 16.11 19.61
C LEU A 37 -11.01 14.76 19.83
N GLU A 38 -11.75 13.65 19.69
CA GLU A 38 -11.16 12.31 19.79
C GLU A 38 -10.16 12.06 18.66
N PHE A 39 -10.50 12.46 17.43
CA PHE A 39 -9.58 12.41 16.30
C PHE A 39 -8.30 13.21 16.58
N MET A 40 -8.41 14.46 17.05
CA MET A 40 -7.24 15.27 17.40
C MET A 40 -6.34 14.65 18.46
N ARG A 41 -6.88 13.84 19.38
CA ARG A 41 -6.04 13.13 20.36
C ARG A 41 -5.14 12.10 19.70
N TYR A 42 -5.61 11.40 18.66
CA TYR A 42 -4.79 10.48 17.87
C TYR A 42 -3.74 11.21 17.04
N VAL A 43 -4.11 12.33 16.40
CA VAL A 43 -3.18 13.19 15.66
C VAL A 43 -2.07 13.70 16.57
N ALA A 44 -2.42 14.23 17.76
CA ALA A 44 -1.46 14.82 18.68
C ALA A 44 -0.38 13.84 19.19
N ILE A 45 -0.69 12.54 19.24
CA ILE A 45 0.26 11.49 19.67
C ILE A 45 0.80 10.68 18.50
N ASN A 46 0.48 11.06 17.25
CA ASN A 46 0.87 10.40 16.01
C ASN A 46 0.59 8.88 16.05
N ARG A 47 -0.67 8.51 16.34
CA ARG A 47 -1.10 7.11 16.43
C ARG A 47 -2.16 6.77 15.39
N PRO A 48 -1.95 5.72 14.58
CA PRO A 48 -2.96 5.23 13.66
C PRO A 48 -4.10 4.52 14.41
N PHE A 49 -5.28 4.56 13.81
CA PHE A 49 -6.45 3.79 14.24
C PHE A 49 -7.29 3.40 13.01
N VAL A 50 -8.19 2.44 13.19
CA VAL A 50 -9.15 2.00 12.18
C VAL A 50 -10.56 2.26 12.67
N VAL A 51 -11.43 2.81 11.81
CA VAL A 51 -12.87 2.88 12.08
C VAL A 51 -13.59 1.84 11.24
N ARG A 52 -14.30 0.93 11.90
CA ARG A 52 -15.14 -0.07 11.21
C ARG A 52 -16.49 0.55 10.88
N GLY A 53 -16.88 0.44 9.61
CA GLY A 53 -18.22 0.82 9.16
C GLY A 53 -18.44 2.31 8.86
N ALA A 54 -17.42 3.17 9.00
CA ALA A 54 -17.53 4.60 8.73
C ALA A 54 -17.98 4.95 7.30
N ALA A 55 -17.66 4.10 6.32
CA ALA A 55 -18.03 4.31 4.91
C ALA A 55 -19.21 3.44 4.45
N ASN A 56 -19.95 2.80 5.36
CA ASN A 56 -21.00 1.82 5.00
C ASN A 56 -22.17 2.44 4.22
N ASP A 57 -22.45 3.72 4.47
CA ASP A 57 -23.55 4.47 3.85
C ASP A 57 -23.14 5.17 2.55
N TRP A 58 -21.84 5.16 2.20
CA TRP A 58 -21.37 5.72 0.94
C TRP A 58 -22.01 4.97 -0.23
N GLU A 59 -22.31 5.68 -1.31
CA GLU A 59 -22.78 5.02 -2.53
C GLU A 59 -21.72 4.04 -3.03
N ALA A 60 -20.44 4.45 -3.02
CA ALA A 60 -19.32 3.62 -3.44
C ALA A 60 -19.31 2.23 -2.76
N THR A 61 -19.42 2.19 -1.44
CA THR A 61 -19.42 0.93 -0.66
C THR A 61 -20.63 0.05 -0.94
N ARG A 62 -21.77 0.65 -1.32
CA ARG A 62 -23.02 -0.09 -1.55
C ARG A 62 -23.19 -0.56 -2.99
N THR A 63 -22.60 0.14 -3.96
CA THR A 63 -22.90 -0.09 -5.39
C THR A 63 -21.71 -0.53 -6.21
N TRP A 64 -20.48 -0.22 -5.80
CA TRP A 64 -19.32 -0.53 -6.64
C TRP A 64 -19.11 -2.03 -6.75
N ASN A 65 -18.92 -2.44 -8.00
CA ASN A 65 -18.44 -3.75 -8.42
C ASN A 65 -17.88 -3.57 -9.83
N VAL A 66 -17.29 -4.61 -10.41
CA VAL A 66 -16.67 -4.54 -11.74
C VAL A 66 -17.65 -4.02 -12.80
N ALA A 67 -18.89 -4.49 -12.80
CA ALA A 67 -19.90 -4.07 -13.76
C ALA A 67 -20.27 -2.59 -13.58
N LYS A 68 -20.49 -2.14 -12.34
CA LYS A 68 -20.84 -0.74 -12.05
C LYS A 68 -19.69 0.22 -12.39
N LEU A 69 -18.45 -0.16 -12.09
CA LEU A 69 -17.28 0.66 -12.44
C LEU A 69 -17.14 0.78 -13.97
N ASN A 70 -17.33 -0.31 -14.72
CA ASN A 70 -17.34 -0.26 -16.19
C ASN A 70 -18.52 0.53 -16.76
N GLU A 71 -19.70 0.46 -16.15
CA GLU A 71 -20.86 1.28 -16.55
C GLU A 71 -20.55 2.78 -16.44
N VAL A 72 -19.88 3.19 -15.37
CA VAL A 72 -19.64 4.61 -15.06
C VAL A 72 -18.39 5.16 -15.76
N MET A 73 -17.33 4.36 -15.83
CA MET A 73 -16.02 4.79 -16.34
C MET A 73 -15.68 4.24 -17.73
N GLY A 74 -16.52 3.36 -18.29
CA GLY A 74 -16.26 2.73 -19.58
C GLY A 74 -16.08 3.76 -20.71
N GLY A 75 -15.05 3.54 -21.53
CA GLY A 75 -14.68 4.45 -22.61
C GLY A 75 -13.85 5.66 -22.18
N LEU A 76 -13.61 5.86 -20.88
CA LEU A 76 -12.67 6.87 -20.38
C LEU A 76 -11.26 6.30 -20.30
N GLU A 77 -10.27 7.17 -20.45
CA GLU A 77 -8.86 6.84 -20.25
C GLU A 77 -8.40 7.18 -18.83
N VAL A 78 -7.58 6.31 -18.27
CA VAL A 78 -6.98 6.45 -16.94
C VAL A 78 -5.48 6.23 -17.00
N ASN A 79 -4.72 6.85 -16.09
CA ASN A 79 -3.28 6.67 -15.99
C ASN A 79 -2.98 5.40 -15.20
N VAL A 80 -2.23 4.50 -15.82
CA VAL A 80 -1.91 3.19 -15.27
C VAL A 80 -0.40 3.08 -15.08
N ALA A 81 0.02 2.81 -13.86
CA ALA A 81 1.38 2.41 -13.55
C ALA A 81 1.58 0.94 -13.91
N ILE A 82 2.64 0.66 -14.68
CA ILE A 82 2.96 -0.66 -15.21
C ILE A 82 4.36 -1.04 -14.76
N THR A 83 4.48 -2.21 -14.12
CA THR A 83 5.76 -2.76 -13.67
C THR A 83 5.85 -4.26 -13.95
N PRO A 84 7.05 -4.86 -14.02
CA PRO A 84 7.19 -6.30 -14.20
C PRO A 84 6.78 -7.11 -12.97
N LYS A 85 7.00 -6.55 -11.76
CA LYS A 85 6.84 -7.28 -10.48
C LYS A 85 5.86 -6.62 -9.51
N GLY A 86 5.13 -5.60 -9.94
CA GLY A 86 4.15 -4.90 -9.11
C GLY A 86 4.74 -3.94 -8.09
N ASN A 87 6.03 -3.65 -8.19
CA ASN A 87 6.81 -2.86 -7.25
C ASN A 87 7.08 -1.44 -7.81
N ALA A 88 6.01 -0.65 -7.98
CA ALA A 88 6.15 0.74 -8.39
C ALA A 88 6.87 1.57 -7.31
N ASP A 89 7.66 2.56 -7.73
CA ASP A 89 8.34 3.52 -6.85
C ASP A 89 9.15 2.83 -5.76
N SER A 90 10.00 1.88 -6.16
CA SER A 90 10.68 0.97 -5.23
C SER A 90 12.18 0.78 -5.54
N PRO A 91 13.00 0.47 -4.52
CA PRO A 91 14.36 0.00 -4.73
C PRO A 91 14.36 -1.27 -5.59
N THR A 92 14.97 -1.19 -6.77
CA THR A 92 15.02 -2.31 -7.73
C THR A 92 16.43 -2.50 -8.23
N LYS A 93 16.91 -3.74 -8.23
CA LYS A 93 18.20 -4.09 -8.86
C LYS A 93 18.02 -4.13 -10.37
N ASP A 94 18.89 -3.44 -11.09
CA ASP A 94 19.01 -3.56 -12.55
C ASP A 94 19.67 -4.92 -12.93
N PRO A 95 19.81 -5.26 -14.23
CA PRO A 95 20.48 -6.49 -14.65
C PRO A 95 21.95 -6.60 -14.24
N SER A 96 22.62 -5.48 -13.90
CA SER A 96 24.00 -5.47 -13.39
C SER A 96 24.08 -5.73 -11.87
N GLY A 97 22.94 -5.73 -11.18
CA GLY A 97 22.84 -5.87 -9.72
C GLY A 97 22.90 -4.55 -8.97
N THR A 98 22.96 -3.42 -9.66
CA THR A 98 22.96 -2.08 -9.07
C THR A 98 21.56 -1.73 -8.56
N LEU A 99 21.46 -1.32 -7.30
CA LEU A 99 20.20 -0.90 -6.71
C LEU A 99 19.85 0.54 -7.13
N LEU A 100 18.68 0.72 -7.76
CA LEU A 100 18.15 1.98 -8.26
C LEU A 100 16.79 2.26 -7.63
N PHE A 101 16.34 3.52 -7.65
CA PHE A 101 14.94 3.85 -7.36
C PHE A 101 14.16 3.79 -8.67
N ALA A 102 13.34 2.74 -8.86
CA ALA A 102 12.63 2.51 -10.11
C ALA A 102 11.17 2.96 -10.03
N LYS A 103 10.84 3.98 -10.82
CA LYS A 103 9.47 4.44 -11.08
C LYS A 103 8.78 3.53 -12.11
N PRO A 104 7.45 3.36 -12.04
CA PRO A 104 6.71 2.58 -13.03
C PRO A 104 6.76 3.22 -14.41
N LEU A 105 6.43 2.44 -15.43
CA LEU A 105 6.00 2.99 -16.71
C LEU A 105 4.57 3.53 -16.52
N GLU A 106 4.32 4.79 -16.84
CA GLU A 106 2.98 5.36 -16.82
C GLU A 106 2.40 5.45 -18.24
N GLU A 107 1.24 4.86 -18.46
CA GLU A 107 0.53 4.94 -19.73
C GLU A 107 -0.97 5.17 -19.52
N LYS A 108 -1.59 5.84 -20.50
CA LYS A 108 -3.04 5.93 -20.55
C LYS A 108 -3.63 4.65 -21.12
N GLU A 109 -4.60 4.10 -20.42
CA GLU A 109 -5.39 2.96 -20.89
C GLU A 109 -6.88 3.24 -20.74
N GLU A 110 -7.69 2.66 -21.63
CA GLU A 110 -9.13 2.67 -21.46
C GLU A 110 -9.51 1.86 -20.21
N PHE A 111 -10.39 2.42 -19.39
CA PHE A 111 -10.70 1.92 -18.06
C PHE A 111 -11.22 0.47 -18.05
N THR A 112 -12.10 0.12 -19.00
CA THR A 112 -12.66 -1.25 -19.12
C THR A 112 -11.56 -2.26 -19.40
N SER A 113 -10.62 -1.90 -20.28
CA SER A 113 -9.47 -2.73 -20.65
C SER A 113 -8.52 -2.94 -19.48
N PHE A 114 -8.21 -1.86 -18.76
CA PHE A 114 -7.43 -1.89 -17.52
C PHE A 114 -8.09 -2.79 -16.45
N LEU A 115 -9.38 -2.57 -16.15
CA LEU A 115 -10.10 -3.32 -15.12
C LEU A 115 -10.26 -4.80 -15.50
N THR A 116 -10.48 -5.09 -16.79
CA THR A 116 -10.52 -6.47 -17.30
C THR A 116 -9.17 -7.17 -17.14
N SER A 117 -8.06 -6.47 -17.42
CA SER A 117 -6.70 -7.00 -17.20
C SER A 117 -6.46 -7.32 -15.72
N LEU A 118 -6.80 -6.38 -14.83
CA LEU A 118 -6.63 -6.55 -13.38
C LEU A 118 -7.40 -7.75 -12.83
N THR A 119 -8.70 -7.80 -13.15
CA THR A 119 -9.61 -8.85 -12.66
C THR A 119 -9.25 -10.22 -13.24
N THR A 120 -8.82 -10.28 -14.51
CA THR A 120 -8.33 -11.52 -15.11
C THR A 120 -7.05 -12.01 -14.44
N GLN A 121 -6.10 -11.11 -14.14
CA GLN A 121 -4.86 -11.46 -13.45
C GLN A 121 -5.13 -11.97 -12.03
N GLU A 122 -6.03 -11.32 -11.29
CA GLU A 122 -6.41 -11.76 -9.94
C GLU A 122 -7.09 -13.14 -9.93
N LEU A 123 -7.99 -13.40 -10.88
CA LEU A 123 -8.77 -14.65 -10.92
C LEU A 123 -8.01 -15.85 -11.49
N LYS A 124 -7.15 -15.62 -12.49
CA LYS A 124 -6.41 -16.69 -13.18
C LYS A 124 -4.98 -16.86 -12.67
N GLY A 125 -4.52 -15.94 -11.83
CA GLY A 125 -3.14 -15.84 -11.38
C GLY A 125 -2.25 -15.08 -12.37
N HIS A 126 -1.05 -14.79 -11.90
CA HIS A 126 -0.04 -14.06 -12.67
C HIS A 126 0.70 -14.99 -13.65
N THR A 127 0.64 -14.65 -14.94
CA THR A 127 1.43 -15.32 -15.97
C THR A 127 2.87 -14.79 -15.92
N PRO A 128 3.91 -15.64 -15.84
CA PRO A 128 5.29 -15.20 -15.86
C PRO A 128 5.58 -14.30 -17.07
N GLY A 129 6.20 -13.15 -16.83
CA GLY A 129 6.52 -12.17 -17.86
C GLY A 129 5.38 -11.23 -18.27
N SER A 130 4.16 -11.41 -17.74
CA SER A 130 3.11 -10.40 -17.87
C SER A 130 3.38 -9.23 -16.94
N SER A 131 3.02 -8.01 -17.35
CA SER A 131 3.15 -6.84 -16.48
C SER A 131 2.03 -6.80 -15.42
N ILE A 132 2.33 -6.17 -14.30
CA ILE A 132 1.38 -5.84 -13.23
C ILE A 132 1.01 -4.37 -13.37
N LYS A 133 -0.29 -4.11 -13.32
CA LYS A 133 -0.89 -2.78 -13.52
C LYS A 133 -1.45 -2.27 -12.20
N TYR A 134 -1.36 -0.95 -11.98
CA TYR A 134 -1.92 -0.31 -10.80
C TYR A 134 -2.32 1.14 -11.13
N ALA A 135 -3.57 1.52 -10.88
CA ALA A 135 -3.99 2.92 -10.95
C ALA A 135 -3.66 3.57 -9.59
N GLN A 136 -2.64 4.41 -9.57
CA GLN A 136 -2.03 4.92 -8.33
C GLN A 136 -1.64 6.40 -8.34
N THR A 137 -2.12 7.18 -9.31
CA THR A 137 -1.82 8.62 -9.37
C THR A 137 -2.27 9.32 -8.07
N GLN A 138 -1.38 10.12 -7.46
CA GLN A 138 -1.61 10.73 -6.14
C GLN A 138 -1.70 12.26 -6.19
N ASN A 139 -2.45 12.79 -7.16
CA ASN A 139 -2.52 14.21 -7.49
C ASN A 139 -3.96 14.74 -7.53
N ASN A 140 -4.79 14.32 -6.56
CA ASN A 140 -6.24 14.59 -6.53
C ASN A 140 -6.95 13.91 -7.72
N ASN A 141 -6.56 12.68 -8.03
CA ASN A 141 -6.98 11.98 -9.24
C ASN A 141 -8.51 11.71 -9.25
N LEU A 142 -9.17 11.59 -8.09
CA LEU A 142 -10.61 11.32 -8.04
C LEU A 142 -11.42 12.47 -8.64
N ASN A 143 -10.99 13.70 -8.36
CA ASN A 143 -11.67 14.92 -8.80
C ASN A 143 -11.21 15.40 -10.18
N SER A 144 -10.37 14.64 -10.87
CA SER A 144 -9.85 14.96 -12.20
C SER A 144 -10.06 13.79 -13.16
N GLU A 145 -9.28 12.72 -12.97
CA GLU A 145 -9.27 11.50 -13.78
C GLU A 145 -10.54 10.64 -13.58
N TYR A 146 -11.05 10.54 -12.36
CA TYR A 146 -12.22 9.72 -12.00
C TYR A 146 -13.46 10.55 -11.66
N THR A 147 -13.61 11.73 -12.26
CA THR A 147 -14.67 12.70 -11.94
C THR A 147 -16.08 12.09 -11.87
N PRO A 148 -16.51 11.17 -12.77
CA PRO A 148 -17.83 10.53 -12.66
C PRO A 148 -18.06 9.76 -11.35
N LEU A 149 -17.00 9.23 -10.72
CA LEU A 149 -17.05 8.50 -9.46
C LEU A 149 -16.99 9.42 -8.23
N SER A 150 -16.59 10.69 -8.38
CA SER A 150 -16.37 11.63 -7.26
C SER A 150 -17.62 11.85 -6.40
N THR A 151 -18.80 11.78 -7.01
CA THR A 151 -20.09 11.96 -6.30
C THR A 151 -20.52 10.73 -5.50
N HIS A 152 -19.89 9.57 -5.70
CA HIS A 152 -20.21 8.35 -4.96
C HIS A 152 -19.58 8.30 -3.55
N VAL A 153 -18.75 9.29 -3.21
CA VAL A 153 -18.06 9.44 -1.93
C VAL A 153 -18.23 10.88 -1.41
N PRO A 154 -18.10 11.13 -0.10
CA PRO A 154 -18.12 12.50 0.41
C PRO A 154 -16.87 13.28 -0.02
N ALA A 155 -17.04 14.58 -0.29
CA ALA A 155 -15.93 15.46 -0.66
C ALA A 155 -14.90 15.70 0.47
N SER A 156 -15.28 15.44 1.73
CA SER A 156 -14.39 15.53 2.89
C SER A 156 -14.93 14.65 4.03
N ILE A 157 -14.07 14.31 4.99
CA ILE A 157 -14.44 13.56 6.18
C ILE A 157 -14.73 14.53 7.35
N PRO A 158 -15.97 14.62 7.86
CA PRO A 158 -16.37 15.68 8.79
C PRO A 158 -15.52 15.79 10.05
N PHE A 159 -15.24 14.68 10.76
CA PHE A 159 -14.46 14.74 12.00
C PHE A 159 -13.04 15.27 11.77
N SER A 160 -12.41 14.89 10.65
CA SER A 160 -11.06 15.33 10.29
C SER A 160 -11.05 16.80 9.87
N ARG A 161 -11.97 17.20 8.97
CA ARG A 161 -12.09 18.60 8.52
C ARG A 161 -12.34 19.56 9.68
N LEU A 162 -13.18 19.18 10.63
CA LEU A 162 -13.48 20.02 11.81
C LEU A 162 -12.30 20.09 12.78
N ALA A 163 -11.59 18.98 12.97
CA ALA A 163 -10.44 18.86 13.84
C ALA A 163 -9.22 19.64 13.33
N LEU A 164 -8.84 19.39 12.07
CA LEU A 164 -7.67 20.00 11.42
C LEU A 164 -7.95 21.39 10.88
N GLN A 165 -9.22 21.79 10.84
CA GLN A 165 -9.69 23.06 10.27
C GLN A 165 -9.23 23.27 8.83
N ASN A 166 -9.07 22.19 8.07
CA ASN A 166 -8.61 22.22 6.69
C ASN A 166 -9.42 21.26 5.82
N GLN A 167 -9.48 21.55 4.52
CA GLN A 167 -9.97 20.61 3.51
C GLN A 167 -8.85 19.62 3.14
N PRO A 168 -9.19 18.43 2.58
CA PRO A 168 -8.16 17.57 2.02
C PRO A 168 -7.48 18.27 0.84
N ASP A 169 -6.14 18.27 0.81
CA ASP A 169 -5.36 18.79 -0.32
C ASP A 169 -5.57 17.95 -1.59
N ALA A 170 -5.81 16.65 -1.42
CA ALA A 170 -6.11 15.71 -2.49
C ALA A 170 -7.08 14.62 -2.02
N VAL A 171 -7.95 14.17 -2.93
CA VAL A 171 -8.71 12.94 -2.79
C VAL A 171 -8.31 12.01 -3.94
N ASN A 172 -7.74 10.86 -3.60
CA ASN A 172 -7.22 9.91 -4.57
C ASN A 172 -8.03 8.61 -4.56
N LEU A 173 -8.12 7.98 -5.72
CA LEU A 173 -8.65 6.63 -5.93
C LEU A 173 -7.50 5.72 -6.35
N TRP A 174 -7.44 4.55 -5.71
CA TRP A 174 -6.48 3.50 -6.03
C TRP A 174 -7.22 2.25 -6.47
N ILE A 175 -6.78 1.67 -7.61
CA ILE A 175 -7.33 0.42 -8.14
C ILE A 175 -6.17 -0.47 -8.56
N GLY A 176 -5.99 -1.58 -7.86
CA GLY A 176 -4.96 -2.58 -8.13
C GLY A 176 -5.41 -3.98 -7.77
N ASN A 177 -4.49 -4.93 -7.81
CA ASN A 177 -4.73 -6.32 -7.42
C ASN A 177 -3.69 -6.80 -6.40
N SER A 178 -3.76 -8.08 -6.02
CA SER A 178 -2.87 -8.68 -5.00
C SER A 178 -1.39 -8.74 -5.38
N HIS A 179 -1.05 -8.44 -6.64
CA HIS A 179 0.32 -8.44 -7.12
C HIS A 179 1.00 -7.07 -7.05
N SER A 180 0.27 -6.00 -6.71
CA SER A 180 0.84 -4.66 -6.59
C SER A 180 1.22 -4.35 -5.14
N VAL A 181 2.48 -3.98 -4.92
CA VAL A 181 3.03 -3.65 -3.59
C VAL A 181 3.61 -2.24 -3.65
N THR A 182 3.23 -1.43 -2.66
CA THR A 182 3.84 -0.11 -2.45
C THR A 182 4.96 -0.26 -1.43
N ALA A 183 6.18 0.14 -1.81
CA ALA A 183 7.34 0.03 -0.93
C ALA A 183 7.18 0.88 0.34
N LEU A 184 7.96 0.56 1.38
CA LEU A 184 7.98 1.32 2.63
C LEU A 184 8.38 2.78 2.35
N HIS A 185 7.53 3.72 2.75
CA HIS A 185 7.74 5.16 2.58
C HIS A 185 7.04 5.93 3.69
N LYS A 186 7.13 7.26 3.64
CA LYS A 186 6.40 8.18 4.51
C LYS A 186 5.87 9.35 3.69
N ASP A 187 4.72 9.86 4.10
CA ASP A 187 4.10 11.04 3.52
C ASP A 187 4.07 12.20 4.52
N PRO A 188 4.19 13.45 4.07
CA PRO A 188 4.02 14.63 4.91
C PRO A 188 2.52 14.99 5.09
N TYR A 189 1.62 14.00 5.18
CA TYR A 189 0.17 14.19 5.22
C TYR A 189 -0.51 13.36 6.32
N GLU A 190 -1.59 13.90 6.88
CA GLU A 190 -2.55 13.13 7.68
C GLU A 190 -3.46 12.33 6.74
N ASN A 191 -3.14 11.05 6.52
CA ASN A 191 -3.83 10.22 5.54
C ASN A 191 -5.05 9.50 6.15
N ILE A 192 -6.21 9.61 5.48
CA ILE A 192 -7.40 8.81 5.79
C ILE A 192 -7.65 7.85 4.62
N TYR A 193 -7.22 6.60 4.81
CA TYR A 193 -7.38 5.55 3.80
C TYR A 193 -8.71 4.81 3.98
N VAL A 194 -9.56 4.82 2.95
CA VAL A 194 -10.87 4.17 2.98
C VAL A 194 -10.92 3.01 1.99
N GLN A 195 -11.09 1.79 2.52
CA GLN A 195 -11.23 0.58 1.73
C GLN A 195 -12.68 0.38 1.26
N ILE A 196 -12.93 0.51 -0.04
CA ILE A 196 -14.26 0.29 -0.63
C ILE A 196 -14.49 -1.19 -0.99
N LEU A 197 -13.60 -1.78 -1.80
CA LEU A 197 -13.71 -3.18 -2.26
C LEU A 197 -12.43 -3.98 -2.03
N GLY A 198 -12.55 -5.16 -1.44
CA GLY A 198 -11.40 -6.05 -1.18
C GLY A 198 -10.71 -5.75 0.15
N ALA A 199 -9.38 -5.87 0.16
CA ALA A 199 -8.55 -5.68 1.34
C ALA A 199 -7.24 -4.98 1.00
N LYS A 200 -6.72 -4.21 1.94
CA LYS A 200 -5.39 -3.61 1.90
C LYS A 200 -4.64 -4.01 3.16
N HIS A 201 -3.40 -4.43 2.98
CA HIS A 201 -2.49 -4.80 4.06
C HIS A 201 -1.49 -3.66 4.25
N PHE A 202 -1.35 -3.19 5.48
CA PHE A 202 -0.40 -2.14 5.84
C PHE A 202 0.61 -2.69 6.84
N VAL A 203 1.89 -2.49 6.55
CA VAL A 203 2.94 -2.54 7.55
C VAL A 203 3.25 -1.11 7.94
N LEU A 204 3.06 -0.78 9.22
CA LEU A 204 3.28 0.56 9.75
C LEU A 204 4.45 0.56 10.71
N LEU A 205 5.33 1.54 10.55
CA LEU A 205 6.41 1.83 11.49
C LEU A 205 6.21 3.23 12.06
N PRO A 206 6.25 3.42 13.39
CA PRO A 206 6.23 4.75 13.95
C PRO A 206 7.49 5.51 13.52
N PRO A 207 7.45 6.85 13.38
CA PRO A 207 8.59 7.64 12.89
C PRO A 207 9.90 7.44 13.65
N ILE A 208 9.82 7.05 14.93
CA ILE A 208 10.99 6.77 15.75
C ILE A 208 11.82 5.59 15.22
N MET A 209 11.21 4.68 14.44
CA MET A 209 11.87 3.54 13.79
C MET A 209 12.66 3.91 12.54
N TYR A 210 12.76 5.20 12.19
CA TYR A 210 13.52 5.66 11.04
C TYR A 210 14.98 5.12 10.97
N PRO A 211 15.73 4.95 12.08
CA PRO A 211 17.05 4.31 12.02
C PRO A 211 17.03 2.86 11.48
N CYS A 212 15.88 2.17 11.55
CA CYS A 212 15.73 0.78 11.14
C CYS A 212 15.44 0.59 9.64
N ILE A 213 15.05 1.63 8.91
CA ILE A 213 14.57 1.50 7.51
C ILE A 213 15.69 1.54 6.46
N ARG A 214 16.94 1.77 6.90
CA ARG A 214 18.15 1.83 6.06
C ARG A 214 17.95 2.74 4.83
N GLU A 215 17.52 3.97 5.05
CA GLU A 215 17.38 4.94 3.96
C GLU A 215 18.73 5.17 3.27
N LYS A 216 18.73 5.18 1.93
CA LYS A 216 19.92 5.46 1.11
C LYS A 216 19.52 6.34 -0.07
N GLU A 217 20.48 7.14 -0.53
CA GLU A 217 20.39 7.85 -1.80
C GLU A 217 20.52 6.82 -2.94
N LEU A 218 19.46 6.69 -3.75
CA LEU A 218 19.41 5.80 -4.91
C LEU A 218 19.30 6.64 -6.18
N LYS A 219 19.98 6.22 -7.26
CA LYS A 219 19.81 6.87 -8.56
C LYS A 219 18.38 6.66 -9.07
N SER A 220 17.76 7.73 -9.53
CA SER A 220 16.41 7.68 -10.10
C SER A 220 16.42 7.00 -11.47
N ALA A 221 15.44 6.14 -11.69
CA ALA A 221 15.23 5.41 -12.92
C ALA A 221 13.73 5.19 -13.17
N SER A 222 13.36 4.90 -14.41
CA SER A 222 11.98 4.59 -14.82
C SER A 222 11.94 3.33 -15.67
N TYR A 223 10.86 2.56 -15.57
CA TYR A 223 10.56 1.54 -16.56
C TYR A 223 10.12 2.18 -17.88
N VAL A 224 10.64 1.65 -18.98
CA VAL A 224 10.23 2.01 -20.35
C VAL A 224 9.87 0.76 -21.14
N ARG A 225 9.11 0.93 -22.22
CA ARG A 225 8.93 -0.14 -23.21
C ARG A 225 10.17 -0.32 -24.08
N ASP A 226 10.59 -1.56 -24.28
CA ASP A 226 11.57 -1.92 -25.30
C ASP A 226 10.92 -2.14 -26.68
N SER A 227 11.75 -2.44 -27.69
CA SER A 227 11.30 -2.68 -29.07
C SER A 227 10.45 -3.94 -29.25
N GLU A 228 10.50 -4.88 -28.31
CA GLU A 228 9.74 -6.13 -28.31
C GLU A 228 8.46 -6.02 -27.45
N GLY A 229 8.23 -4.85 -26.84
CA GLY A 229 7.08 -4.57 -25.97
C GLY A 229 7.29 -4.99 -24.50
N GLY A 230 8.48 -5.47 -24.15
CA GLY A 230 8.91 -5.74 -22.78
C GLY A 230 9.23 -4.47 -22.00
N LEU A 231 9.56 -4.64 -20.72
CA LEU A 231 9.93 -3.53 -19.83
C LEU A 231 11.41 -3.62 -19.45
N ARG A 232 12.11 -2.48 -19.57
CA ARG A 232 13.49 -2.32 -19.09
C ARG A 232 13.60 -1.04 -18.26
N ILE A 233 14.59 -1.01 -17.37
CA ILE A 233 14.87 0.16 -16.52
C ILE A 233 15.84 1.08 -17.26
N GLU A 234 15.56 2.38 -17.24
CA GLU A 234 16.47 3.43 -17.71
C GLU A 234 16.69 4.48 -16.62
N LEU A 235 17.92 4.98 -16.49
CA LEU A 235 18.20 6.10 -15.60
C LEU A 235 17.46 7.36 -16.09
N ASP A 236 16.94 8.13 -15.16
CA ASP A 236 16.27 9.39 -15.49
C ASP A 236 17.30 10.48 -15.82
N GLY A 237 17.01 11.26 -16.86
CA GLY A 237 17.87 12.35 -17.32
C GLY A 237 19.30 11.88 -17.60
N GLU A 238 20.28 12.58 -17.01
CA GLU A 238 21.70 12.21 -17.12
C GLU A 238 22.15 11.19 -16.06
N GLY A 239 21.23 10.64 -15.25
CA GLY A 239 21.55 9.68 -14.17
C GLY A 239 22.21 10.31 -12.94
N ASN A 240 22.02 11.62 -12.76
CA ASN A 240 22.54 12.40 -11.64
C ASN A 240 21.49 12.65 -10.54
N GLU A 241 20.22 12.35 -10.80
CA GLU A 241 19.15 12.49 -9.82
C GLU A 241 19.24 11.37 -8.77
N MET A 242 19.32 11.78 -7.51
CA MET A 242 19.37 10.88 -6.36
C MET A 242 18.10 11.07 -5.53
N VAL A 243 17.53 9.95 -5.10
CA VAL A 243 16.30 9.90 -4.31
C VAL A 243 16.61 9.17 -3.00
N PRO A 244 16.45 9.82 -1.83
CA PRO A 244 16.53 9.14 -0.55
C PRO A 244 15.32 8.22 -0.41
N PHE A 245 15.57 6.91 -0.24
CA PHE A 245 14.49 5.93 -0.11
C PHE A 245 14.84 4.79 0.84
N ALA A 246 13.83 4.25 1.52
CA ALA A 246 13.97 3.10 2.42
C ALA A 246 14.46 1.87 1.63
N THR A 247 15.53 1.22 2.09
CA THR A 247 16.07 0.00 1.43
C THR A 247 15.88 -1.27 2.25
N TRP A 248 15.27 -1.15 3.43
CA TRP A 248 14.83 -2.30 4.20
C TRP A 248 13.40 -2.68 3.81
N ASP A 249 13.22 -3.94 3.41
CA ASP A 249 11.92 -4.52 3.10
C ASP A 249 11.37 -5.25 4.35
N PRO A 250 10.23 -4.82 4.91
CA PRO A 250 9.62 -5.49 6.06
C PRO A 250 9.08 -6.89 5.76
N ASP A 251 8.74 -7.20 4.51
CA ASP A 251 8.07 -8.43 4.12
C ASP A 251 9.06 -9.57 3.79
N GLU A 252 10.32 -9.24 3.49
CA GLU A 252 11.36 -10.22 3.16
C GLU A 252 12.07 -10.84 4.38
N GLY A 253 11.72 -10.45 5.62
CA GLY A 253 12.16 -11.10 6.86
C GLY A 253 13.67 -11.36 6.96
N GLY A 254 14.43 -10.48 7.62
CA GLY A 254 15.89 -10.50 7.75
C GLY A 254 16.58 -11.87 7.63
N GLY A 255 17.04 -12.21 6.43
CA GLY A 255 17.90 -13.38 6.23
C GLY A 255 18.00 -13.89 4.79
N ARG A 256 18.94 -13.31 4.02
CA ARG A 256 19.90 -13.95 3.08
C ARG A 256 20.19 -13.07 1.86
N GLU A 257 20.79 -11.89 2.09
CA GLU A 257 21.75 -11.20 1.19
C GLU A 257 22.11 -9.80 1.74
N GLY A 258 22.36 -9.73 3.05
CA GLY A 258 22.93 -8.54 3.69
C GLY A 258 24.14 -8.96 4.47
N HIS A 259 25.33 -8.71 3.93
CA HIS A 259 26.57 -8.81 4.69
C HIS A 259 26.47 -7.89 5.92
N ASP A 260 26.79 -8.46 7.08
CA ASP A 260 26.99 -7.84 8.41
C ASP A 260 25.88 -6.93 8.95
N MET A 261 24.86 -7.56 9.53
CA MET A 261 24.30 -7.09 10.80
C MET A 261 24.33 -8.30 11.76
N GLU A 262 25.39 -8.41 12.56
CA GLU A 262 25.41 -9.26 13.76
C GLU A 262 24.45 -8.66 14.81
N PHE A 263 23.14 -8.74 14.56
CA PHE A 263 22.13 -8.59 15.60
C PHE A 263 21.26 -9.84 15.58
N GLY A 264 21.83 -10.92 16.14
CA GLY A 264 21.08 -12.09 16.54
C GLY A 264 20.19 -11.76 17.74
N GLY A 265 19.00 -11.24 17.46
CA GLY A 265 17.93 -11.05 18.44
C GLY A 265 16.59 -11.23 17.72
N SER A 266 15.74 -12.12 18.24
CA SER A 266 14.47 -12.47 17.63
C SER A 266 13.53 -11.27 17.53
N PHE A 267 13.41 -10.66 16.35
CA PHE A 267 12.29 -9.76 16.05
C PHE A 267 11.10 -10.61 15.58
N TYR A 268 10.12 -10.76 16.47
CA TYR A 268 8.87 -11.51 16.26
C TYR A 268 7.88 -10.75 15.34
N PRO A 269 6.92 -11.46 14.73
CA PRO A 269 6.55 -11.25 13.34
C PRO A 269 5.33 -10.34 13.10
N LEU A 270 5.35 -9.71 11.92
CA LEU A 270 4.24 -9.48 10.98
C LEU A 270 2.82 -9.55 11.55
N VAL A 271 2.16 -8.39 11.60
CA VAL A 271 0.71 -8.27 11.80
C VAL A 271 0.01 -8.67 10.49
N ASN A 272 -0.40 -9.94 10.41
CA ASN A 272 -1.30 -10.41 9.36
C ASN A 272 -2.73 -9.93 9.66
N LEU A 273 -3.23 -8.95 8.88
CA LEU A 273 -4.66 -8.66 8.80
C LEU A 273 -5.36 -9.73 7.95
N VAL A 274 -5.79 -10.84 8.56
CA VAL A 274 -6.69 -11.80 7.91
C VAL A 274 -8.13 -11.33 8.08
N ARG A 275 -8.81 -10.97 6.98
CA ARG A 275 -10.28 -10.98 6.95
C ARG A 275 -10.74 -12.23 6.21
N ASN A 276 -11.03 -13.27 6.98
CA ASN A 276 -11.73 -14.46 6.50
C ASN A 276 -13.21 -14.09 6.32
N LEU A 277 -13.69 -14.07 5.08
CA LEU A 277 -15.03 -14.54 4.77
C LEU A 277 -14.91 -15.48 3.57
N THR A 278 -15.02 -16.76 3.90
CA THR A 278 -15.06 -17.91 3.01
C THR A 278 -16.01 -17.65 1.85
N LEU A 279 -15.49 -17.73 0.62
CA LEU A 279 -16.30 -18.01 -0.55
C LEU A 279 -17.03 -19.33 -0.29
N ALA A 280 -18.34 -19.27 -0.01
CA ALA A 280 -19.20 -20.42 0.02
C ALA A 280 -19.17 -21.07 -1.37
N LYS A 281 -18.29 -22.05 -1.57
CA LYS A 281 -18.42 -22.99 -2.68
C LYS A 281 -19.55 -23.93 -2.34
N GLU A 282 -20.68 -23.74 -3.02
CA GLU A 282 -21.71 -24.75 -3.21
C GLU A 282 -21.04 -26.05 -3.65
N LYS A 283 -21.09 -27.07 -2.79
CA LYS A 283 -20.92 -28.46 -3.22
C LYS A 283 -22.31 -28.98 -3.57
N GLU A 284 -22.65 -28.93 -4.86
CA GLU A 284 -23.58 -29.87 -5.45
C GLU A 284 -23.01 -31.29 -5.26
N ASN A 285 -23.57 -32.05 -4.31
CA ASN A 285 -23.44 -33.50 -4.34
C ASN A 285 -24.60 -34.06 -5.18
N LYS A 286 -24.39 -34.13 -6.49
CA LYS A 286 -24.96 -35.19 -7.31
C LYS A 286 -24.02 -36.40 -7.21
N THR A 287 -24.46 -37.44 -6.50
CA THR A 287 -24.04 -38.80 -6.86
C THR A 287 -25.26 -39.70 -6.74
N THR A 288 -25.78 -39.98 -7.92
CA THR A 288 -26.60 -41.13 -8.28
C THR A 288 -26.07 -42.42 -7.66
N ALA A 289 -27.02 -43.24 -7.18
CA ALA A 289 -27.09 -44.69 -7.29
C ALA A 289 -25.76 -45.46 -7.38
N ASP A 290 -25.52 -46.33 -6.40
CA ASP A 290 -25.21 -47.70 -6.76
C ASP A 290 -25.93 -48.71 -5.85
N SER A 291 -26.54 -49.65 -6.54
CA SER A 291 -27.08 -50.92 -6.09
C SER A 291 -25.95 -51.85 -5.63
N SER A 292 -26.15 -52.59 -4.53
CA SER A 292 -25.94 -54.05 -4.43
C SER A 292 -25.77 -54.50 -2.97
N GLU A 293 -26.51 -55.57 -2.67
CA GLU A 293 -26.49 -56.47 -1.49
C GLU A 293 -27.08 -55.97 -0.16
#